data_AF-A0A239LQX5-F1
#
_entry.id   AF-A0A239LQX5-F1
#
_cell.length_a   1.000
_cell.length_b   1.000
_cell.length_c   1.000
_cell.angle_alpha   90.00
_cell.angle_beta   90.00
_cell.angle_gamma   90.00
#
_symmetry.space_group_name_H-M   'P 1'
#
loop_
_entity.id
_entity.type
_entity.pdbx_description
1 polymer ?
#
loop_
_entity_poly.entity_id
_entity_poly.type
_entity_poly.pdbx_seq_one_letter_code
_entity_poly.pdbx_strand_id
1 'polypeptide(L)'
;MGEDSAWLGERRHCWMRVSSFRETPGFGELPQGRGQGGELPRGVRARLFRGGALIAEDLRAGALIREKVIGTRLEARAAIGQFRRVAVAAGHGGVRADDQFEFYTRAEPAAACWAVPGEREVPLGRATVRGTADDPLAGPGAVAEAVEGRLRAGDRVRVVRRGRPLADALRLLLVTDDAGRPLDELAAGGPGTLYLGHPDLCDGDTVVAYAVPAPETTEERTSTLSVTGIEATGSVTRAVVLPIREYVQSANPAEGLAAGHRARVLRGRTVIADGASIRSVVAQGLLERSLRPGPNSKMRVAVDFPDLREGDWIEPYRTVPMPPR
;
A
#
# COMPACT_ATOMS: atom_id res chain seq x y z
N MET A 1 -26.15 -1.54 18.87
CA MET A 1 -26.45 -2.96 18.67
C MET A 1 -27.04 -3.11 17.28
N GLY A 2 -26.39 -3.66 16.26
CA GLY A 2 -25.01 -4.10 16.08
C GLY A 2 -24.70 -3.96 14.59
N GLU A 3 -23.62 -3.27 14.26
CA GLU A 3 -23.01 -3.27 12.93
C GLU A 3 -21.66 -4.00 13.06
N ASP A 4 -21.73 -5.26 13.48
CA ASP A 4 -20.64 -6.21 13.24
C ASP A 4 -20.71 -6.62 11.77
N SER A 5 -20.47 -5.67 10.87
CA SER A 5 -20.23 -5.99 9.46
C SER A 5 -18.82 -6.55 9.38
N ALA A 6 -18.72 -7.89 9.32
CA ALA A 6 -17.48 -8.60 9.03
C ALA A 6 -16.81 -7.99 7.79
N TRP A 7 -15.75 -7.23 8.02
CA TRP A 7 -14.94 -6.58 7.00
C TRP A 7 -13.82 -7.54 6.61
N LEU A 8 -13.80 -7.99 5.35
CA LEU A 8 -12.96 -9.10 4.90
C LEU A 8 -11.58 -8.69 4.34
N GLY A 9 -11.29 -7.41 4.11
CA GLY A 9 -10.09 -7.05 3.34
C GLY A 9 -9.39 -5.78 3.81
N GLU A 10 -9.82 -4.65 3.26
CA GLU A 10 -9.10 -3.38 3.38
C GLU A 10 -10.03 -2.15 3.18
N ARG A 11 -9.63 -1.01 3.71
CA ARG A 11 -10.36 0.26 3.74
C ARG A 11 -9.38 1.30 3.28
N ARG A 12 -9.68 1.90 2.14
CA ARG A 12 -8.85 2.92 1.52
C ARG A 12 -9.11 4.25 2.18
N HIS A 13 -8.03 4.97 2.41
CA HIS A 13 -8.10 6.32 2.96
C HIS A 13 -7.95 7.34 1.85
N CYS A 14 -6.87 7.23 1.10
CA CYS A 14 -6.56 8.11 -0.02
C CYS A 14 -5.56 7.43 -0.95
N TRP A 15 -5.22 8.12 -2.03
CA TRP A 15 -4.11 7.77 -2.91
C TRP A 15 -3.31 9.03 -3.26
N MET A 16 -2.10 8.86 -3.76
CA MET A 16 -1.21 9.94 -4.18
C MET A 16 -0.42 9.50 -5.40
N ARG A 17 -0.42 10.31 -6.47
CA ARG A 17 0.56 10.19 -7.55
C ARG A 17 1.80 11.02 -7.22
N VAL A 18 2.99 10.43 -7.40
CA VAL A 18 4.27 11.11 -7.21
C VAL A 18 4.47 12.08 -8.36
N SER A 19 4.46 13.38 -8.05
CA SER A 19 4.66 14.46 -9.03
C SER A 19 6.07 15.04 -9.01
N SER A 20 6.79 14.90 -7.91
CA SER A 20 8.14 15.45 -7.72
C SER A 20 8.80 14.79 -6.50
N PHE A 21 10.07 15.14 -6.26
CA PHE A 21 10.81 14.73 -5.07
C PHE A 21 11.18 15.96 -4.24
N ARG A 22 11.39 15.75 -2.94
CA ARG A 22 11.81 16.80 -2.03
C ARG A 22 12.92 16.30 -1.12
N GLU A 23 14.08 16.93 -1.25
CA GLU A 23 15.15 16.77 -0.28
C GLU A 23 14.68 17.17 1.12
N THR A 24 14.83 16.23 2.05
CA THR A 24 14.37 16.34 3.42
C THR A 24 15.54 15.99 4.34
N PRO A 25 16.01 16.92 5.18
CA PRO A 25 17.10 16.65 6.11
C PRO A 25 16.80 15.39 6.95
N GLY A 26 17.75 14.47 7.00
CA GLY A 26 17.61 13.20 7.71
C GLY A 26 16.91 12.08 6.92
N PHE A 27 16.16 12.40 5.86
CA PHE A 27 15.35 11.44 5.10
C PHE A 27 15.74 11.32 3.62
N GLY A 28 16.64 12.18 3.13
CA GLY A 28 17.00 12.24 1.72
C GLY A 28 15.85 12.75 0.86
N GLU A 29 15.78 12.28 -0.38
CA GLU A 29 14.71 12.66 -1.30
C GLU A 29 13.42 11.89 -1.03
N LEU A 30 12.39 12.61 -0.59
CA LEU A 30 11.07 12.04 -0.34
C LEU A 30 10.13 12.26 -1.54
N PRO A 31 9.35 11.24 -1.95
CA PRO A 31 8.34 11.40 -2.97
C PRO A 31 7.25 12.37 -2.52
N GLN A 32 6.88 13.28 -3.42
CA GLN A 32 5.90 14.32 -3.18
C GLN A 32 4.76 14.24 -4.19
N GLY A 33 3.53 14.45 -3.70
CA GLY A 33 2.34 14.46 -4.51
C GLY A 33 1.18 15.18 -3.84
N ARG A 34 -0.02 15.04 -4.41
CA ARG A 34 -1.27 15.48 -3.77
C ARG A 34 -2.09 14.27 -3.37
N GLY A 35 -2.50 14.24 -2.11
CA GLY A 35 -3.45 13.23 -1.62
C GLY A 35 -4.81 13.43 -2.28
N GLN A 36 -5.45 12.35 -2.72
CA GLN A 36 -6.75 12.35 -3.38
C GLN A 36 -7.65 11.28 -2.79
N GLY A 37 -8.97 11.48 -2.88
CA GLY A 37 -9.95 10.50 -2.43
C GLY A 37 -10.17 10.43 -0.92
N GLY A 38 -9.44 11.20 -0.09
CA GLY A 38 -9.71 11.30 1.35
C GLY A 38 -8.54 11.89 2.13
N GLU A 39 -8.50 11.58 3.42
CA GLU A 39 -7.45 11.99 4.35
C GLU A 39 -6.32 10.95 4.36
N LEU A 40 -5.08 11.40 4.59
CA LEU A 40 -3.90 10.55 4.76
C LEU A 40 -3.48 10.51 6.23
N PRO A 41 -3.80 9.44 6.99
CA PRO A 41 -3.32 9.28 8.35
C PRO A 41 -1.82 8.96 8.39
N ARG A 42 -1.10 9.47 9.39
CA ARG A 42 0.29 9.10 9.64
C ARG A 42 0.39 7.64 10.10
N GLY A 43 1.41 6.92 9.64
CA GLY A 43 1.64 5.51 9.99
C GLY A 43 0.68 4.53 9.33
N VAL A 44 -0.23 5.00 8.46
CA VAL A 44 -1.12 4.14 7.69
C VAL A 44 -0.33 3.22 6.76
N ARG A 45 -0.88 2.05 6.45
CA ARG A 45 -0.27 1.16 5.45
C ARG A 45 -0.37 1.81 4.08
N ALA A 46 0.61 1.55 3.25
CA ALA A 46 0.64 1.98 1.87
C ALA A 46 1.10 0.86 0.96
N ARG A 47 0.68 0.93 -0.29
CA ARG A 47 1.25 0.13 -1.37
C ARG A 47 1.58 1.03 -2.55
N LEU A 48 2.60 0.63 -3.30
CA LEU A 48 3.18 1.40 -4.38
C LEU A 48 2.93 0.71 -5.71
N PHE A 49 2.43 1.47 -6.67
CA PHE A 49 2.14 1.03 -8.03
C PHE A 49 3.01 1.78 -9.04
N ARG A 50 3.44 1.06 -10.08
CA ARG A 50 4.11 1.62 -11.26
C ARG A 50 3.37 1.19 -12.51
N GLY A 51 2.79 2.15 -13.24
CA GLY A 51 2.04 1.85 -14.46
C GLY A 51 0.86 0.90 -14.26
N GLY A 52 0.32 0.78 -13.05
CA GLY A 52 -0.74 -0.16 -12.68
C GLY A 52 -0.24 -1.45 -12.00
N ALA A 53 1.04 -1.79 -12.13
CA ALA A 53 1.64 -2.95 -11.46
C ALA A 53 2.01 -2.65 -10.01
N LEU A 54 1.62 -3.52 -9.08
CA LEU A 54 1.99 -3.44 -7.68
C LEU A 54 3.49 -3.77 -7.53
N ILE A 55 4.31 -2.81 -7.08
CA ILE A 55 5.76 -3.00 -6.95
C ILE A 55 6.21 -3.15 -5.49
N ALA A 56 5.40 -2.67 -4.54
CA ALA A 56 5.60 -2.92 -3.12
C ALA A 56 4.29 -2.81 -2.35
N GLU A 57 4.09 -3.67 -1.34
CA GLU A 57 2.96 -3.64 -0.42
C GLU A 57 3.45 -3.57 1.04
N ASP A 58 2.53 -3.25 1.95
CA ASP A 58 2.74 -3.18 3.40
C ASP A 58 3.84 -2.18 3.79
N LEU A 59 3.98 -1.13 2.98
CA LEU A 59 4.74 0.06 3.33
C LEU A 59 4.05 0.80 4.49
N ARG A 60 4.78 1.64 5.21
CA ARG A 60 4.23 2.56 6.23
C ARG A 60 4.50 3.98 5.81
N ALA A 61 3.45 4.81 5.82
CA ALA A 61 3.54 6.19 5.37
C ALA A 61 3.82 7.15 6.53
N GLY A 62 5.03 7.70 6.59
CA GLY A 62 5.31 8.94 7.32
C GLY A 62 4.79 10.12 6.51
N ALA A 63 3.68 10.73 6.94
CA ALA A 63 2.99 11.77 6.19
C ALA A 63 3.49 13.17 6.63
N LEU A 64 4.15 13.89 5.72
CA LEU A 64 4.80 15.18 6.00
C LEU A 64 4.19 16.31 5.15
N ILE A 65 3.81 17.43 5.78
CA ILE A 65 3.37 18.65 5.06
C ILE A 65 4.41 19.76 5.13
N ARG A 66 4.35 20.67 4.16
CA ARG A 66 5.11 21.92 4.20
C ARG A 66 4.50 22.86 5.24
N GLU A 67 5.33 23.41 6.12
CA GLU A 67 4.91 24.24 7.27
C GLU A 67 4.18 25.54 6.87
N LYS A 68 4.49 26.14 5.71
CA LYS A 68 3.86 27.39 5.20
C LYS A 68 4.31 27.65 3.76
N VAL A 69 3.58 28.52 3.05
CA VAL A 69 3.88 28.95 1.66
C VAL A 69 5.31 29.51 1.50
N ILE A 70 5.88 30.05 2.58
CA ILE A 70 7.19 30.73 2.58
C ILE A 70 8.31 29.92 3.30
N GLY A 71 7.99 28.78 3.94
CA GLY A 71 8.99 27.96 4.67
C GLY A 71 9.46 26.72 3.91
N THR A 72 10.70 26.27 4.15
CA THR A 72 11.27 25.01 3.61
C THR A 72 11.18 23.82 4.57
N ARG A 73 10.66 24.01 5.79
CA ARG A 73 10.52 22.95 6.79
C ARG A 73 9.30 22.07 6.52
N LEU A 74 9.45 20.77 6.81
CA LEU A 74 8.38 19.80 6.84
C LEU A 74 7.92 19.58 8.29
N GLU A 75 6.62 19.44 8.48
CA GLU A 75 6.00 19.03 9.75
C GLU A 75 5.26 17.72 9.53
N ALA A 76 5.44 16.73 10.42
CA ALA A 76 4.48 15.64 10.45
C ALA A 76 3.14 16.15 11.00
N ARG A 77 2.08 15.59 10.44
CA ARG A 77 0.74 15.75 10.97
C ARG A 77 0.18 14.39 11.27
N ALA A 78 -0.68 14.30 12.28
CA ALA A 78 -1.41 13.07 12.57
C ALA A 78 -2.22 12.61 11.35
N ALA A 79 -2.74 13.56 10.57
CA ALA A 79 -3.39 13.29 9.31
C ALA A 79 -3.36 14.51 8.37
N ILE A 80 -3.44 14.26 7.06
CA ILE A 80 -3.37 15.28 6.02
C ILE A 80 -4.63 15.22 5.15
N GLY A 81 -5.37 16.34 5.09
CA GLY A 81 -6.60 16.42 4.32
C GLY A 81 -6.41 16.32 2.80
N GLN A 82 -7.52 16.10 2.11
CA GLN A 82 -7.59 15.92 0.66
C GLN A 82 -7.00 17.12 -0.12
N PHE A 83 -6.40 16.82 -1.28
CA PHE A 83 -5.78 17.75 -2.23
C PHE A 83 -4.58 18.55 -1.71
N ARG A 84 -4.17 18.32 -0.47
CA ARG A 84 -2.96 18.90 0.10
C ARG A 84 -1.73 18.25 -0.51
N ARG A 85 -0.69 19.07 -0.72
CA ARG A 85 0.62 18.59 -1.14
C ARG A 85 1.33 17.96 0.06
N VAL A 86 1.76 16.72 -0.09
CA VAL A 86 2.38 15.91 0.96
C VAL A 86 3.66 15.27 0.42
N ALA A 87 4.68 15.18 1.28
CA ALA A 87 5.84 14.31 1.09
C ALA A 87 5.68 13.06 1.96
N VAL A 88 6.02 11.88 1.42
CA VAL A 88 5.77 10.60 2.08
C VAL A 88 7.07 9.83 2.27
N ALA A 89 7.43 9.55 3.52
CA ALA A 89 8.45 8.56 3.83
C ALA A 89 7.78 7.17 3.84
N ALA A 90 8.12 6.32 2.86
CA ALA A 90 7.50 5.00 2.69
C ALA A 90 8.47 3.81 2.87
N GLY A 91 9.75 4.07 3.10
CA GLY A 91 10.78 3.02 3.23
C GLY A 91 11.00 2.21 1.94
N HIS A 92 10.77 2.81 0.76
CA HIS A 92 11.07 2.19 -0.53
C HIS A 92 11.99 3.11 -1.33
N GLY A 93 13.23 2.69 -1.58
CA GLY A 93 14.23 3.51 -2.28
C GLY A 93 14.03 3.60 -3.80
N GLY A 94 13.18 2.75 -4.39
CA GLY A 94 12.96 2.68 -5.82
C GLY A 94 11.79 3.51 -6.36
N VAL A 95 11.28 4.48 -5.60
CA VAL A 95 10.12 5.30 -6.01
C VAL A 95 10.51 6.25 -7.16
N ARG A 96 9.66 6.34 -8.18
CA ARG A 96 9.85 7.18 -9.37
C ARG A 96 8.72 8.19 -9.51
N ALA A 97 8.94 9.21 -10.35
CA ALA A 97 7.86 10.07 -10.81
C ALA A 97 6.77 9.23 -11.49
N ASP A 98 5.52 9.65 -11.33
CA ASP A 98 4.29 8.96 -11.78
C ASP A 98 3.97 7.62 -11.09
N ASP A 99 4.82 7.13 -10.19
CA ASP A 99 4.41 6.05 -9.29
C ASP A 99 3.22 6.51 -8.43
N GLN A 100 2.38 5.56 -8.02
CA GLN A 100 1.17 5.84 -7.25
C GLN A 100 1.19 5.10 -5.92
N PHE A 101 1.02 5.85 -4.84
CA PHE A 101 0.74 5.28 -3.52
C PHE A 101 -0.77 5.14 -3.32
N GLU A 102 -1.20 4.01 -2.80
CA GLU A 102 -2.53 3.81 -2.23
C GLU A 102 -2.39 3.54 -0.73
N PHE A 103 -3.13 4.28 0.08
CA PHE A 103 -3.06 4.22 1.54
C PHE A 103 -4.30 3.55 2.10
N TYR A 104 -4.11 2.56 2.98
CA TYR A 104 -5.19 1.69 3.45
C TYR A 104 -4.98 1.21 4.88
N THR A 105 -6.07 0.80 5.54
CA THR A 105 -6.04 -0.06 6.72
C THR A 105 -6.53 -1.44 6.30
N ARG A 106 -5.90 -2.52 6.78
CA ARG A 106 -6.44 -3.87 6.62
C ARG A 106 -7.49 -4.14 7.69
N ALA A 107 -8.45 -4.99 7.39
CA ALA A 107 -9.25 -5.63 8.42
C ALA A 107 -8.32 -6.21 9.47
N GLU A 108 -8.60 -5.96 10.76
CA GLU A 108 -7.93 -6.74 11.79
C GLU A 108 -8.19 -8.20 11.46
N PRO A 109 -7.15 -9.03 11.34
CA PRO A 109 -7.35 -10.42 11.02
C PRO A 109 -8.18 -11.01 12.16
N ALA A 110 -9.42 -11.41 11.87
CA ALA A 110 -10.11 -12.40 12.68
C ALA A 110 -9.31 -13.70 12.54
N ALA A 111 -8.24 -13.82 13.34
CA ALA A 111 -7.30 -14.94 13.39
C ALA A 111 -6.77 -15.43 12.01
N ALA A 112 -5.46 -15.25 11.79
CA ALA A 112 -4.67 -16.09 10.88
C ALA A 112 -5.17 -16.21 9.42
N CYS A 113 -5.09 -15.12 8.69
CA CYS A 113 -5.08 -15.09 7.22
C CYS A 113 -4.36 -13.77 6.91
N TRP A 114 -3.12 -13.70 6.43
CA TRP A 114 -2.45 -14.42 5.37
C TRP A 114 -0.95 -14.44 5.71
N ALA A 115 -0.46 -15.54 6.29
CA ALA A 115 0.95 -15.85 6.06
C ALA A 115 0.99 -16.35 4.61
N VAL A 116 1.68 -15.64 3.72
CA VAL A 116 2.03 -16.23 2.41
C VAL A 116 2.93 -17.42 2.75
N PRO A 117 2.47 -18.67 2.61
CA PRO A 117 3.29 -19.82 2.96
C PRO A 117 4.36 -19.96 1.89
N GLY A 118 5.64 -19.85 2.27
CA GLY A 118 6.73 -20.34 1.44
C GLY A 118 7.81 -19.34 0.99
N GLU A 119 7.70 -18.04 1.30
CA GLU A 119 8.89 -17.18 1.19
C GLU A 119 9.84 -17.57 2.32
N ARG A 120 10.97 -18.21 1.98
CA ARG A 120 12.05 -18.47 2.94
C ARG A 120 12.58 -17.11 3.41
N GLU A 121 12.01 -16.60 4.49
CA GLU A 121 12.50 -15.42 5.19
C GLU A 121 13.93 -15.71 5.65
N VAL A 122 14.92 -15.13 4.97
CA VAL A 122 16.33 -15.24 5.39
C VAL A 122 16.60 -14.06 6.32
N PRO A 123 16.90 -14.28 7.62
CA PRO A 123 17.21 -13.19 8.53
C PRO A 123 18.47 -12.44 8.05
N LEU A 124 18.36 -11.12 7.95
CA LEU A 124 19.43 -10.20 7.55
C LEU A 124 20.14 -9.59 8.75
N GLY A 125 19.37 -9.31 9.80
CA GLY A 125 19.88 -8.70 11.02
C GLY A 125 18.84 -8.68 12.14
N ARG A 126 19.31 -8.43 13.34
CA ARG A 126 18.50 -8.37 14.55
C ARG A 126 19.00 -7.24 15.43
N ALA A 127 18.07 -6.50 16.01
CA ALA A 127 18.35 -5.48 17.00
C ALA A 127 17.44 -5.63 18.22
N THR A 128 17.97 -5.32 19.40
CA THR A 128 17.21 -5.25 20.65
C THR A 128 16.87 -3.80 20.92
N VAL A 129 15.58 -3.52 21.11
CA VAL A 129 15.10 -2.20 21.51
C VAL A 129 15.51 -1.95 22.97
N ARG A 130 16.19 -0.83 23.21
CA ARG A 130 16.65 -0.33 24.52
C ARG A 130 15.82 0.84 25.03
N GLY A 131 14.99 1.40 24.17
CA GLY A 131 14.17 2.56 24.45
C GLY A 131 13.42 3.02 23.22
N THR A 132 12.66 4.08 23.38
CA THR A 132 11.94 4.72 22.28
C THR A 132 12.53 6.11 22.03
N ALA A 133 12.57 6.47 20.75
CA ALA A 133 12.78 7.84 20.31
C ALA A 133 11.49 8.32 19.67
N ASP A 134 11.28 9.63 19.63
CA ASP A 134 10.23 10.20 18.80
C ASP A 134 10.88 11.16 17.81
N ASP A 135 10.66 10.90 16.53
CA ASP A 135 11.08 11.80 15.47
C ASP A 135 9.85 12.55 14.92
N PRO A 136 9.92 13.90 14.84
CA PRO A 136 8.83 14.71 14.31
C PRO A 136 8.44 14.39 12.87
N LEU A 137 9.19 13.58 12.11
CA LEU A 137 8.90 13.20 10.73
C LEU A 137 8.59 11.70 10.62
N ALA A 138 9.47 10.82 11.08
CA ALA A 138 9.30 9.35 11.04
C ALA A 138 8.32 8.80 12.08
N GLY A 139 8.16 9.49 13.21
CA GLY A 139 7.34 9.08 14.34
C GLY A 139 8.14 8.27 15.34
N PRO A 140 7.48 7.38 16.10
CA PRO A 140 8.15 6.54 17.07
C PRO A 140 9.25 5.70 16.42
N GLY A 141 10.45 5.85 16.95
CA GLY A 141 11.64 5.08 16.62
C GLY A 141 12.02 4.17 17.79
N ALA A 142 12.68 3.06 17.49
CA ALA A 142 13.31 2.22 18.48
C ALA A 142 14.77 2.62 18.63
N VAL A 143 15.16 3.14 19.79
CA VAL A 143 16.58 3.20 20.16
C VAL A 143 17.00 1.75 20.39
N ALA A 144 17.92 1.26 19.58
CA ALA A 144 18.21 -0.15 19.50
C ALA A 144 19.71 -0.42 19.32
N GLU A 145 20.10 -1.61 19.73
CA GLU A 145 21.45 -2.13 19.55
C GLU A 145 21.35 -3.33 18.61
N ALA A 146 22.04 -3.26 17.46
CA ALA A 146 22.11 -4.41 16.57
C ALA A 146 22.91 -5.53 17.24
N VAL A 147 22.29 -6.69 17.43
CA VAL A 147 22.90 -7.86 18.06
C VAL A 147 23.50 -8.81 17.02
N GLU A 148 22.88 -8.90 15.85
CA GLU A 148 23.30 -9.80 14.78
C GLU A 148 23.07 -9.15 13.40
N GLY A 149 23.92 -9.50 12.44
CA GLY A 149 23.74 -9.11 11.03
C GLY A 149 23.73 -7.60 10.80
N ARG A 150 22.90 -7.15 9.84
CA ARG A 150 22.78 -5.74 9.43
C ARG A 150 21.32 -5.38 9.20
N LEU A 151 20.93 -4.17 9.57
CA LEU A 151 19.60 -3.62 9.32
C LEU A 151 19.72 -2.37 8.45
N ARG A 152 18.96 -2.31 7.36
CA ARG A 152 19.01 -1.23 6.36
C ARG A 152 17.65 -0.60 6.14
N ALA A 153 17.65 0.69 5.80
CA ALA A 153 16.42 1.34 5.36
C ALA A 153 15.80 0.55 4.19
N GLY A 154 14.52 0.27 4.30
CA GLY A 154 13.72 -0.53 3.36
C GLY A 154 13.66 -2.02 3.62
N ASP A 155 14.47 -2.56 4.55
CA ASP A 155 14.37 -3.95 4.97
C ASP A 155 12.98 -4.25 5.51
N ARG A 156 12.47 -5.45 5.19
CA ARG A 156 11.24 -5.96 5.80
C ARG A 156 11.57 -6.41 7.22
N VAL A 157 10.79 -5.95 8.18
CA VAL A 157 11.06 -6.18 9.60
C VAL A 157 9.84 -6.72 10.34
N ARG A 158 10.11 -7.54 11.34
CA ARG A 158 9.15 -8.02 12.33
C ARG A 158 9.54 -7.51 13.71
N VAL A 159 8.58 -7.01 14.47
CA VAL A 159 8.76 -6.66 15.88
C VAL A 159 8.27 -7.83 16.71
N VAL A 160 9.11 -8.35 17.58
CA VAL A 160 8.85 -9.52 18.43
C VAL A 160 8.93 -9.11 19.89
N ARG A 161 7.86 -9.34 20.64
CA ARG A 161 7.81 -9.13 22.09
C ARG A 161 7.65 -10.46 22.78
N ARG A 162 8.59 -10.82 23.66
CA ARG A 162 8.57 -12.08 24.44
C ARG A 162 8.32 -13.32 23.56
N GLY A 163 9.00 -13.38 22.41
CA GLY A 163 8.89 -14.49 21.46
C GLY A 163 7.63 -14.50 20.59
N ARG A 164 6.74 -13.51 20.70
CA ARG A 164 5.54 -13.39 19.87
C ARG A 164 5.65 -12.21 18.89
N PRO A 165 5.28 -12.37 17.61
CA PRO A 165 5.18 -11.25 16.69
C PRO A 165 4.14 -10.23 17.19
N LEU A 166 4.57 -9.00 17.45
CA LEU A 166 3.71 -7.87 17.78
C LEU A 166 3.26 -7.15 16.50
N ALA A 167 4.20 -6.97 15.57
CA ALA A 167 3.95 -6.44 14.25
C ALA A 167 4.76 -7.21 13.23
N ASP A 168 4.15 -7.53 12.09
CA ASP A 168 4.78 -8.24 10.99
C ASP A 168 4.64 -7.45 9.68
N ALA A 169 5.55 -7.73 8.74
CA ALA A 169 5.63 -7.10 7.44
C ALA A 169 5.73 -5.57 7.49
N LEU A 170 6.45 -5.03 8.48
CA LEU A 170 6.82 -3.62 8.47
C LEU A 170 8.00 -3.39 7.53
N ARG A 171 8.29 -2.13 7.21
CA ARG A 171 9.54 -1.73 6.59
C ARG A 171 10.28 -0.72 7.46
N LEU A 172 11.59 -0.91 7.56
CA LEU A 172 12.46 0.09 8.17
C LEU A 172 12.44 1.35 7.30
N LEU A 173 12.04 2.48 7.85
CA LEU A 173 11.91 3.74 7.12
C LEU A 173 13.26 4.46 7.04
N LEU A 174 13.99 4.47 8.15
CA LEU A 174 15.26 5.16 8.32
C LEU A 174 16.05 4.48 9.44
N VAL A 175 17.38 4.57 9.35
CA VAL A 175 18.33 4.23 10.41
C VAL A 175 19.16 5.47 10.70
N THR A 176 19.36 5.78 11.98
CA THR A 176 20.31 6.83 12.39
C THR A 176 21.29 6.33 13.42
N ASP A 177 22.44 6.99 13.53
CA ASP A 177 23.34 6.83 14.68
C ASP A 177 22.76 7.51 15.93
N ASP A 178 23.49 7.42 17.04
CA ASP A 178 23.13 8.05 18.33
C ASP A 178 23.09 9.58 18.27
N ALA A 179 23.73 10.19 17.28
CA ALA A 179 23.69 11.63 17.02
C ALA A 179 22.52 12.03 16.10
N GLY A 180 21.67 11.08 15.69
CA GLY A 180 20.54 11.32 14.79
C GLY A 180 20.95 11.51 13.32
N ARG A 181 22.19 11.17 12.94
CA ARG A 181 22.64 11.24 11.55
C ARG A 181 22.22 9.99 10.80
N PRO A 182 21.68 10.09 9.56
CA PRO A 182 21.30 8.94 8.76
C PRO A 182 22.46 7.97 8.55
N LEU A 183 22.15 6.67 8.62
CA LEU A 183 23.05 5.58 8.31
C LEU A 183 22.49 4.78 7.13
N ASP A 184 23.36 4.30 6.26
CA ASP A 184 22.99 3.32 5.23
C ASP A 184 22.57 1.99 5.87
N GLU A 185 23.25 1.61 6.95
CA GLU A 185 22.98 0.39 7.70
C GLU A 185 23.41 0.47 9.17
N LEU A 186 22.70 -0.24 10.04
CA LEU A 186 23.11 -0.54 11.41
C LEU A 186 23.71 -1.95 11.45
N ALA A 187 25.02 -2.04 11.67
CA ALA A 187 25.71 -3.32 11.81
C ALA A 187 25.77 -3.79 13.27
N ALA A 188 25.88 -5.10 13.48
CA ALA A 188 26.00 -5.70 14.81
C ALA A 188 27.07 -5.03 15.69
N GLY A 189 26.74 -4.80 16.95
CA GLY A 189 27.53 -4.05 17.93
C GLY A 189 27.36 -2.52 17.86
N GLY A 190 26.66 -2.01 16.84
CA GLY A 190 26.34 -0.58 16.72
C GLY A 190 25.05 -0.21 17.44
N PRO A 191 25.06 0.81 18.30
CA PRO A 191 23.83 1.47 18.74
C PRO A 191 23.30 2.41 17.65
N GLY A 192 21.99 2.60 17.62
CA GLY A 192 21.34 3.57 16.73
C GLY A 192 19.84 3.62 16.93
N THR A 193 19.15 4.39 16.09
CA THR A 193 17.69 4.48 16.10
C THR A 193 17.10 3.89 14.83
N LEU A 194 16.13 2.99 15.00
CA LEU A 194 15.38 2.31 13.95
C LEU A 194 14.00 2.94 13.83
N TYR A 195 13.74 3.63 12.72
CA TYR A 195 12.44 4.24 12.47
C TYR A 195 11.53 3.29 11.71
N LEU A 196 10.46 2.84 12.35
CA LEU A 196 9.56 1.79 11.84
C LEU A 196 8.16 2.31 11.53
N GLY A 197 7.81 3.49 12.04
CA GLY A 197 6.44 4.02 11.99
C GLY A 197 5.42 3.15 12.75
N HIS A 198 5.89 2.34 13.70
CA HIS A 198 5.07 1.49 14.57
C HIS A 198 4.98 2.12 15.96
N PRO A 199 3.78 2.49 16.45
CA PRO A 199 3.66 3.26 17.68
C PRO A 199 3.90 2.47 18.97
N ASP A 200 3.79 1.14 18.94
CA ASP A 200 3.71 0.32 20.16
C ASP A 200 5.04 -0.33 20.56
N LEU A 201 6.17 0.32 20.28
CA LEU A 201 7.52 -0.16 20.61
C LEU A 201 7.82 -0.03 22.11
N CYS A 202 8.49 -1.01 22.70
CA CYS A 202 8.92 -1.01 24.10
C CYS A 202 10.35 -1.52 24.26
N ASP A 203 10.99 -1.14 25.37
CA ASP A 203 12.25 -1.74 25.81
C ASP A 203 12.13 -3.27 25.91
N GLY A 204 13.16 -3.97 25.44
CA GLY A 204 13.21 -5.43 25.36
C GLY A 204 12.52 -6.05 24.15
N ASP A 205 11.86 -5.26 23.29
CA ASP A 205 11.40 -5.76 21.99
C ASP A 205 12.58 -6.14 21.10
N THR A 206 12.37 -7.11 20.21
CA THR A 206 13.34 -7.47 19.18
C THR A 206 12.83 -7.03 17.81
N VAL A 207 13.65 -6.32 17.06
CA VAL A 207 13.42 -6.03 15.64
C VAL A 207 14.25 -7.01 14.82
N VAL A 208 13.61 -7.81 13.98
CA VAL A 208 14.29 -8.74 13.09
C VAL A 208 14.07 -8.30 11.65
N ALA A 209 15.15 -8.07 10.91
CA ALA A 209 15.14 -7.78 9.48
C ALA A 209 15.25 -9.07 8.68
N TYR A 210 14.47 -9.18 7.60
CA TYR A 210 14.44 -10.34 6.72
C TYR A 210 14.57 -9.93 5.26
N ALA A 211 15.32 -10.74 4.51
CA ALA A 211 15.27 -10.70 3.07
C ALA A 211 13.97 -11.34 2.64
N VAL A 212 13.14 -10.55 1.97
CA VAL A 212 11.98 -11.05 1.24
C VAL A 212 12.35 -11.06 -0.24
N PRO A 213 12.45 -12.25 -0.87
CA PRO A 213 12.62 -12.35 -2.31
C PRO A 213 11.58 -11.49 -3.02
N ALA A 214 11.95 -10.89 -4.16
CA ALA A 214 10.92 -10.29 -4.99
C ALA A 214 9.96 -11.42 -5.41
N PRO A 215 8.63 -11.23 -5.30
CA PRO A 215 7.70 -12.24 -5.80
C PRO A 215 7.93 -12.42 -7.30
N GLU A 216 7.77 -13.64 -7.82
CA GLU A 216 7.93 -13.92 -9.25
C GLU A 216 6.84 -13.22 -10.09
N THR A 217 5.69 -13.00 -9.49
CA THR A 217 4.53 -12.36 -10.10
C THR A 217 3.95 -11.28 -9.20
N THR A 218 3.22 -10.35 -9.81
CA THR A 218 2.52 -9.28 -9.11
C THR A 218 1.16 -8.99 -9.73
N GLU A 219 0.36 -8.20 -9.02
CA GLU A 219 -0.90 -7.68 -9.50
C GLU A 219 -0.66 -6.50 -10.45
N GLU A 220 -1.32 -6.50 -11.61
CA GLU A 220 -1.45 -5.32 -12.46
C GLU A 220 -2.92 -4.92 -12.59
N ARG A 221 -3.21 -3.69 -12.14
CA ARG A 221 -4.53 -3.07 -12.23
C ARG A 221 -4.67 -2.30 -13.53
N THR A 222 -5.80 -2.52 -14.21
CA THR A 222 -6.04 -1.96 -15.54
C THR A 222 -6.90 -0.68 -15.48
N SER A 223 -7.98 -0.71 -14.70
CA SER A 223 -8.94 0.38 -14.56
C SER A 223 -9.76 0.21 -13.28
N THR A 224 -10.54 1.23 -12.93
CA THR A 224 -11.60 1.13 -11.92
C THR A 224 -12.93 1.42 -12.60
N LEU A 225 -13.93 0.60 -12.35
CA LEU A 225 -15.24 0.64 -13.00
C LEU A 225 -16.32 0.90 -11.95
N SER A 226 -17.21 1.86 -12.18
CA SER A 226 -18.40 2.08 -11.37
C SER A 226 -19.54 1.21 -11.89
N VAL A 227 -20.21 0.46 -11.02
CA VAL A 227 -21.47 -0.21 -11.35
C VAL A 227 -22.60 0.82 -11.37
N THR A 228 -23.28 0.93 -12.51
CA THR A 228 -24.40 1.88 -12.72
C THR A 228 -25.74 1.19 -12.91
N GLY A 229 -25.78 -0.14 -12.82
CA GLY A 229 -27.02 -0.89 -12.91
C GLY A 229 -26.78 -2.39 -12.86
N ILE A 230 -27.73 -3.12 -12.28
CA ILE A 230 -27.74 -4.59 -12.22
C ILE A 230 -28.78 -5.11 -13.21
N GLU A 231 -28.37 -5.98 -14.12
CA GLU A 231 -29.25 -6.56 -15.14
C GLU A 231 -29.80 -7.93 -14.73
N ALA A 232 -28.98 -8.73 -14.04
CA ALA A 232 -29.38 -10.04 -13.54
C ALA A 232 -28.50 -10.46 -12.36
N THR A 233 -29.11 -11.10 -11.37
CA THR A 233 -28.44 -11.66 -10.19
C THR A 233 -28.57 -13.18 -10.17
N GLY A 234 -27.53 -13.85 -9.67
CA GLY A 234 -27.44 -15.31 -9.58
C GLY A 234 -26.09 -15.68 -8.97
N SER A 235 -25.54 -16.86 -9.30
CA SER A 235 -24.14 -17.17 -8.96
C SER A 235 -23.15 -16.20 -9.64
N VAL A 236 -23.54 -15.63 -10.78
CA VAL A 236 -22.79 -14.58 -11.49
C VAL A 236 -23.72 -13.39 -11.69
N THR A 237 -23.28 -12.20 -11.28
CA THR A 237 -24.04 -10.97 -11.44
C THR A 237 -23.67 -10.28 -12.75
N ARG A 238 -24.67 -9.94 -13.55
CA ARG A 238 -24.50 -9.12 -14.76
C ARG A 238 -24.79 -7.67 -14.43
N ALA A 239 -23.85 -6.80 -14.74
CA ALA A 239 -23.90 -5.39 -14.38
C ALA A 239 -23.48 -4.49 -15.55
N VAL A 240 -24.10 -3.32 -15.61
CA VAL A 240 -23.66 -2.20 -16.47
C VAL A 240 -22.63 -1.39 -15.70
N VAL A 241 -21.50 -1.11 -16.34
CA VAL A 241 -20.37 -0.42 -15.72
C VAL A 241 -19.83 0.72 -16.57
N LEU A 242 -19.24 1.71 -15.90
CA LEU A 242 -18.56 2.86 -16.49
C LEU A 242 -17.14 3.02 -15.92
N PRO A 243 -16.13 3.36 -16.73
CA PRO A 243 -14.79 3.66 -16.22
C PRO A 243 -14.77 4.91 -15.34
N ILE A 244 -14.14 4.82 -14.16
CA ILE A 244 -13.86 5.95 -13.29
C ILE A 244 -12.51 6.55 -13.68
N ARG A 245 -12.53 7.80 -14.15
CA ARG A 245 -11.32 8.52 -14.59
C ARG A 245 -10.33 8.80 -13.46
N GLU A 246 -10.82 8.78 -12.22
CA GLU A 246 -10.11 9.28 -11.05
C GLU A 246 -9.15 8.25 -10.45
N TYR A 247 -9.32 6.95 -10.68
CA TYR A 247 -8.69 5.95 -9.81
C TYR A 247 -7.54 5.11 -10.40
N VAL A 248 -7.42 4.87 -11.72
CA VAL A 248 -6.21 4.23 -12.30
C VAL A 248 -5.99 4.60 -13.78
N GLN A 249 -4.75 5.00 -14.12
CA GLN A 249 -4.19 4.94 -15.47
C GLN A 249 -3.09 3.87 -15.45
N SER A 250 -3.36 2.68 -16.00
CA SER A 250 -2.26 1.82 -16.43
C SER A 250 -1.45 2.60 -17.49
N ALA A 251 -0.13 2.53 -17.42
CA ALA A 251 0.74 3.10 -18.46
C ALA A 251 0.66 2.30 -19.77
N ASN A 252 0.16 1.07 -19.69
CA ASN A 252 -0.10 0.21 -20.84
C ASN A 252 -1.60 -0.07 -20.98
N PRO A 253 -2.40 0.90 -21.45
CA PRO A 253 -3.84 0.73 -21.72
C PRO A 253 -4.12 -0.27 -22.86
N ALA A 254 -3.08 -0.93 -23.39
CA ALA A 254 -3.19 -1.76 -24.56
C ALA A 254 -4.04 -3.03 -24.36
N GLU A 255 -4.14 -3.55 -23.13
CA GLU A 255 -4.70 -4.89 -22.86
C GLU A 255 -6.08 -4.91 -22.18
N GLY A 256 -6.57 -3.75 -21.71
CA GLY A 256 -8.00 -3.55 -21.41
C GLY A 256 -8.61 -4.44 -20.31
N LEU A 257 -9.93 -4.35 -20.19
CA LEU A 257 -10.78 -5.22 -19.36
C LEU A 257 -11.06 -6.51 -20.15
N ALA A 258 -10.76 -7.67 -19.59
CA ALA A 258 -10.94 -8.96 -20.27
C ALA A 258 -11.65 -10.00 -19.40
N ALA A 259 -12.30 -10.96 -20.06
CA ALA A 259 -12.78 -12.17 -19.40
C ALA A 259 -11.58 -12.98 -18.86
N GLY A 260 -11.73 -13.57 -17.67
CA GLY A 260 -10.66 -14.27 -16.96
C GLY A 260 -9.84 -13.38 -16.03
N HIS A 261 -9.97 -12.05 -16.11
CA HIS A 261 -9.41 -11.16 -15.10
C HIS A 261 -10.05 -11.43 -13.74
N ARG A 262 -9.26 -11.22 -12.67
CA ARG A 262 -9.78 -11.16 -11.32
C ARG A 262 -10.18 -9.72 -11.01
N ALA A 263 -10.98 -9.52 -9.98
CA ALA A 263 -11.42 -8.20 -9.58
C ALA A 263 -11.55 -8.09 -8.07
N ARG A 264 -11.26 -6.89 -7.58
CA ARG A 264 -11.71 -6.44 -6.27
C ARG A 264 -13.05 -5.73 -6.43
N VAL A 265 -13.97 -5.98 -5.51
CA VAL A 265 -15.24 -5.25 -5.41
C VAL A 265 -15.18 -4.34 -4.20
N LEU A 266 -15.50 -3.07 -4.42
CA LEU A 266 -15.50 -2.05 -3.39
C LEU A 266 -16.91 -1.51 -3.20
N ARG A 267 -17.27 -1.30 -1.93
CA ARG A 267 -18.45 -0.55 -1.53
C ARG A 267 -18.00 0.71 -0.82
N GLY A 268 -18.13 1.85 -1.50
CA GLY A 268 -17.45 3.09 -1.10
C GLY A 268 -15.92 2.89 -1.11
N ARG A 269 -15.28 3.05 0.04
CA ARG A 269 -13.80 2.90 0.18
C ARG A 269 -13.37 1.53 0.71
N THR A 270 -14.30 0.61 0.88
CA THR A 270 -14.06 -0.68 1.53
C THR A 270 -14.04 -1.78 0.49
N VAL A 271 -12.96 -2.56 0.43
CA VAL A 271 -12.94 -3.81 -0.36
C VAL A 271 -13.78 -4.85 0.36
N ILE A 272 -14.86 -5.28 -0.31
CA ILE A 272 -15.83 -6.26 0.20
C ILE A 272 -15.66 -7.63 -0.45
N ALA A 273 -14.92 -7.73 -1.55
CA ALA A 273 -14.49 -8.98 -2.15
C ALA A 273 -13.16 -8.80 -2.89
N ASP A 274 -12.33 -9.83 -2.89
CA ASP A 274 -11.10 -9.93 -3.69
C ASP A 274 -11.07 -11.31 -4.39
N GLY A 275 -10.54 -11.34 -5.60
CA GLY A 275 -10.44 -12.54 -6.43
C GLY A 275 -11.71 -12.88 -7.20
N ALA A 276 -12.71 -11.99 -7.24
CA ALA A 276 -13.93 -12.20 -8.00
C ALA A 276 -13.59 -12.32 -9.50
N SER A 277 -14.09 -13.36 -10.17
CA SER A 277 -13.75 -13.61 -11.57
C SER A 277 -14.65 -12.82 -12.51
N ILE A 278 -14.07 -12.12 -13.48
CA ILE A 278 -14.78 -11.52 -14.61
C ILE A 278 -15.03 -12.61 -15.64
N ARG A 279 -16.29 -13.03 -15.79
CA ARG A 279 -16.70 -14.14 -16.67
C ARG A 279 -16.91 -13.71 -18.10
N SER A 280 -17.39 -12.49 -18.33
CA SER A 280 -17.56 -11.93 -19.67
C SER A 280 -17.53 -10.41 -19.65
N VAL A 281 -17.18 -9.85 -20.80
CA VAL A 281 -17.19 -8.42 -21.09
C VAL A 281 -17.96 -8.24 -22.39
N VAL A 282 -18.95 -7.36 -22.39
CA VAL A 282 -19.76 -7.06 -23.57
C VAL A 282 -19.77 -5.55 -23.79
N ALA A 283 -19.37 -5.11 -24.97
CA ALA A 283 -19.49 -3.71 -25.39
C ALA A 283 -20.28 -3.62 -26.67
N GLN A 284 -21.15 -2.61 -26.78
CA GLN A 284 -21.99 -2.39 -27.97
C GLN A 284 -22.81 -3.63 -28.42
N GLY A 285 -23.09 -4.55 -27.49
CA GLY A 285 -23.85 -5.79 -27.77
C GLY A 285 -23.01 -6.97 -28.27
N LEU A 286 -21.70 -6.81 -28.43
CA LEU A 286 -20.78 -7.87 -28.85
C LEU A 286 -20.00 -8.40 -27.64
N LEU A 287 -19.82 -9.73 -27.60
CA LEU A 287 -18.95 -10.39 -26.61
C LEU A 287 -17.50 -10.11 -26.98
N GLU A 288 -16.80 -9.40 -26.09
CA GLU A 288 -15.43 -8.97 -26.33
C GLU A 288 -14.46 -9.82 -25.52
N ARG A 289 -13.37 -10.25 -26.16
CA ARG A 289 -12.28 -10.97 -25.46
C ARG A 289 -11.49 -10.02 -24.57
N SER A 290 -11.28 -8.79 -25.03
CA SER A 290 -10.68 -7.70 -24.28
C SER A 290 -11.28 -6.39 -24.81
N LEU A 291 -11.54 -5.46 -23.91
CA LEU A 291 -12.03 -4.14 -24.26
C LEU A 291 -11.13 -3.06 -23.68
N ARG A 292 -10.76 -2.08 -24.51
CA ARG A 292 -10.24 -0.80 -24.03
C ARG A 292 -11.43 0.11 -23.72
N PRO A 293 -11.73 0.41 -22.45
CA PRO A 293 -12.85 1.27 -22.14
C PRO A 293 -12.51 2.69 -22.58
N GLY A 294 -13.28 3.24 -23.52
CA GLY A 294 -13.25 4.67 -23.80
C GLY A 294 -13.78 5.45 -22.60
N PRO A 295 -13.39 6.72 -22.43
CA PRO A 295 -14.01 7.58 -21.44
C PRO A 295 -15.52 7.63 -21.71
N ASN A 296 -16.33 7.25 -20.72
CA ASN A 296 -17.80 7.17 -20.78
C ASN A 296 -18.38 5.99 -21.59
N SER A 297 -17.58 5.02 -22.01
CA SER A 297 -18.08 3.82 -22.68
C SER A 297 -18.83 2.94 -21.68
N LYS A 298 -20.16 2.83 -21.85
CA LYS A 298 -20.97 1.83 -21.13
C LYS A 298 -20.59 0.43 -21.58
N MET A 299 -20.30 -0.42 -20.62
CA MET A 299 -19.99 -1.84 -20.84
C MET A 299 -20.89 -2.68 -19.96
N ARG A 300 -21.03 -3.95 -20.32
CA ARG A 300 -21.62 -4.96 -19.45
C ARG A 300 -20.55 -5.96 -19.04
N VAL A 301 -20.54 -6.30 -17.76
CA VAL A 301 -19.65 -7.30 -17.21
C VAL A 301 -20.47 -8.35 -16.48
N ALA A 302 -19.99 -9.59 -16.51
CA ALA A 302 -20.48 -10.65 -15.66
C ALA A 302 -19.41 -10.97 -14.61
N VAL A 303 -19.72 -10.78 -13.32
CA VAL A 303 -18.77 -10.96 -12.22
C VAL A 303 -19.27 -12.06 -11.28
N ASP A 304 -18.36 -12.94 -10.88
CA ASP A 304 -18.60 -13.99 -9.89
C ASP A 304 -18.66 -13.42 -8.47
N PHE A 305 -19.64 -12.53 -8.25
CA PHE A 305 -19.93 -11.90 -6.98
C PHE A 305 -21.45 -11.62 -6.90
N PRO A 306 -22.23 -12.52 -6.27
CA PRO A 306 -23.69 -12.40 -6.19
C PRO A 306 -24.19 -11.14 -5.47
N ASP A 307 -23.44 -10.60 -4.51
CA ASP A 307 -23.81 -9.37 -3.76
C ASP A 307 -23.33 -8.07 -4.44
N LEU A 308 -23.04 -8.10 -5.74
CA LEU A 308 -22.68 -6.89 -6.48
C LEU A 308 -23.90 -5.95 -6.56
N ARG A 309 -23.72 -4.68 -6.20
CA ARG A 309 -24.79 -3.67 -6.17
C ARG A 309 -24.48 -2.46 -7.05
N GLU A 310 -25.52 -1.71 -7.40
CA GLU A 310 -25.34 -0.37 -7.98
C GLU A 310 -24.57 0.53 -7.02
N GLY A 311 -23.63 1.32 -7.56
CA GLY A 311 -22.73 2.17 -6.78
C GLY A 311 -21.47 1.47 -6.27
N ASP A 312 -21.39 0.14 -6.34
CA ASP A 312 -20.13 -0.57 -6.08
C ASP A 312 -19.10 -0.26 -7.17
N TRP A 313 -17.81 -0.34 -6.83
CA TRP A 313 -16.72 -0.24 -7.80
C TRP A 313 -16.07 -1.61 -8.01
N ILE A 314 -15.62 -1.85 -9.23
CA ILE A 314 -14.91 -3.06 -9.64
C ILE A 314 -13.52 -2.63 -10.09
N GLU A 315 -12.50 -3.30 -9.57
CA GLU A 315 -11.11 -3.09 -9.95
C GLU A 315 -10.54 -4.37 -10.55
N PRO A 316 -10.61 -4.50 -11.88
CA PRO A 316 -10.02 -5.61 -12.59
C PRO A 316 -8.49 -5.58 -12.48
N TYR A 317 -7.95 -6.74 -12.15
CA TYR A 317 -6.52 -6.99 -12.14
C TYR A 317 -6.18 -8.35 -12.75
N ARG A 318 -4.92 -8.48 -13.14
CA ARG A 318 -4.31 -9.73 -13.58
C ARG A 318 -3.01 -9.97 -12.84
N THR A 319 -2.60 -11.23 -12.83
CA THR A 319 -1.28 -11.62 -12.33
C THR A 319 -0.29 -11.56 -13.49
N VAL A 320 0.75 -10.74 -13.36
CA VAL A 320 1.82 -10.56 -14.35
C VAL A 320 3.17 -10.88 -13.72
N PRO A 321 4.23 -11.17 -14.51
CA PRO A 321 5.58 -11.24 -13.97
C PRO A 321 5.97 -9.93 -13.26
N MET A 322 6.72 -10.04 -12.17
CA MET A 322 7.17 -8.87 -11.42
C MET A 322 8.10 -8.01 -12.29
N PRO A 323 7.85 -6.70 -12.45
CA PRO A 323 8.72 -5.83 -13.22
C PRO A 323 10.12 -5.74 -12.59
N PRO A 324 11.18 -5.56 -13.39
CA PRO A 324 12.53 -5.35 -12.87
C PRO A 324 12.59 -4.10 -11.97
N ARG A 325 13.36 -4.20 -10.87
CA ARG A 325 13.54 -3.13 -9.88
C ARG A 325 14.22 -1.89 -10.48
#